data_AF-A0AAQ3MTW8-F1
#
_entry.id   AF-A0AAQ3MTW8-F1
#
_cell.length_a   1.000
_cell.length_b   1.000
_cell.length_c   1.000
_cell.angle_alpha   90.00
_cell.angle_beta   90.00
_cell.angle_gamma   90.00
#
_symmetry.space_group_name_H-M   'P 1'
#
loop_
_entity.id
_entity.type
_entity.pdbx_description
1 polymer ?
#
loop_
_entity_poly.entity_id
_entity_poly.type
_entity_poly.pdbx_seq_one_letter_code
_entity_poly.pdbx_strand_id
1 'polypeptide(L)'
;MTNLNLSSGFTSGVSTKGNKISILAFEVANTIVKGANLMQSLSKENIRHLKEVVLPSEGVKNLISRDMDELLRIAAADKREELKIFSGEVVRFGNRCKDPQWHNLDRYFEKLCSELTPQKQLKEEAEIVMQQLMTFVQYTAVSKPVKRNSAYPCHLRICMLNS
;
A
#
# COMPACT_ATOMS: atom_id res chain seq x y z
N MET A 1 -13.27 3.09 -60.26
CA MET A 1 -13.38 3.99 -59.09
C MET A 1 -12.27 3.64 -58.12
N THR A 2 -11.31 4.58 -58.02
CA THR A 2 -10.29 4.83 -56.97
C THR A 2 -9.72 3.70 -56.12
N ASN A 3 -8.52 3.30 -56.55
CA ASN A 3 -7.34 2.81 -55.84
C ASN A 3 -6.97 3.67 -54.61
N LEU A 4 -6.47 3.04 -53.53
CA LEU A 4 -5.41 3.60 -52.67
C LEU A 4 -4.49 2.49 -52.15
N ASN A 5 -3.39 2.32 -52.87
CA ASN A 5 -2.15 1.69 -52.43
C ASN A 5 -1.44 2.64 -51.45
N LEU A 6 -0.98 2.14 -50.29
CA LEU A 6 -0.08 2.91 -49.41
C LEU A 6 1.03 2.01 -48.87
N SER A 7 2.03 1.76 -49.72
CA SER A 7 3.35 1.31 -49.32
C SER A 7 4.29 2.51 -49.20
N SER A 8 4.76 2.81 -47.98
CA SER A 8 5.97 3.57 -47.61
C SER A 8 5.71 4.12 -46.19
N GLY A 9 6.53 3.98 -45.16
CA GLY A 9 7.91 3.55 -44.98
C GLY A 9 8.38 4.16 -43.64
N PHE A 10 9.20 3.43 -42.89
CA PHE A 10 10.09 3.90 -41.81
C PHE A 10 9.48 4.42 -40.49
N THR A 11 9.44 3.57 -39.46
CA THR A 11 10.45 3.47 -38.39
C THR A 11 9.90 2.61 -37.25
N SER A 12 10.79 1.84 -36.63
CA SER A 12 10.57 0.89 -35.56
C SER A 12 9.91 1.50 -34.32
N GLY A 13 8.58 1.50 -34.29
CA GLY A 13 7.88 1.50 -33.02
C GLY A 13 8.00 0.11 -32.42
N VAL A 14 8.95 -0.08 -31.49
CA VAL A 14 8.81 -1.15 -30.51
C VAL A 14 7.51 -0.84 -29.78
N SER A 15 6.41 -1.40 -30.28
CA SER A 15 5.21 -1.59 -29.48
C SER A 15 5.65 -2.61 -28.44
N THR A 16 6.25 -2.11 -27.35
CA THR A 16 6.19 -2.84 -26.08
C THR A 16 4.73 -3.19 -25.97
N LYS A 17 4.45 -4.49 -25.96
CA LYS A 17 3.11 -5.06 -25.82
C LYS A 17 2.53 -4.46 -24.55
N GLY A 18 1.95 -3.28 -24.68
CA GLY A 18 1.56 -2.45 -23.56
C GLY A 18 0.46 -3.21 -22.89
N ASN A 19 0.66 -3.60 -21.64
CA ASN A 19 -0.43 -4.16 -20.86
C ASN A 19 -1.56 -3.15 -20.94
N LYS A 20 -2.64 -3.52 -21.65
CA LYS A 20 -3.80 -2.66 -21.91
C LYS A 20 -4.50 -2.23 -20.59
N ILE A 21 -4.11 -2.87 -19.49
CA ILE A 21 -4.52 -2.62 -18.12
C ILE A 21 -3.26 -2.36 -17.30
N SER A 22 -3.14 -1.15 -16.76
CA SER A 22 -2.09 -0.71 -15.84
C SER A 22 -2.46 -1.05 -14.39
N ILE A 23 -2.20 -0.15 -13.44
CA ILE A 23 -2.65 -0.27 -12.05
C ILE A 23 -4.12 0.17 -11.95
N LEU A 24 -4.97 -0.63 -11.32
CA LEU A 24 -6.38 -0.30 -11.14
C LEU A 24 -6.59 0.49 -9.84
N ALA A 25 -7.49 1.47 -9.86
CA ALA A 25 -7.74 2.34 -8.71
C ALA A 25 -8.20 1.56 -7.46
N PHE A 26 -8.97 0.48 -7.63
CA PHE A 26 -9.39 -0.37 -6.51
C PHE A 26 -8.25 -1.22 -5.94
N GLU A 27 -7.24 -1.59 -6.75
CA GLU A 27 -6.06 -2.29 -6.22
C GLU A 27 -5.31 -1.37 -5.27
N VAL A 28 -5.08 -0.11 -5.69
CA VAL A 28 -4.45 0.91 -4.86
C VAL A 28 -5.28 1.16 -3.60
N ALA A 29 -6.59 1.31 -3.75
CA ALA A 29 -7.47 1.54 -2.61
C ALA A 29 -7.43 0.39 -1.59
N ASN A 30 -7.46 -0.86 -2.06
CA ASN A 30 -7.35 -2.04 -1.21
C ASN A 30 -5.99 -2.08 -0.50
N THR A 31 -4.89 -1.77 -1.18
CA THR A 31 -3.56 -1.74 -0.56
C THR A 31 -3.43 -0.61 0.45
N ILE A 32 -4.03 0.57 0.22
CA ILE A 32 -4.08 1.65 1.22
C ILE A 32 -4.80 1.18 2.49
N VAL A 33 -5.96 0.53 2.36
CA VAL A 33 -6.70 -0.02 3.50
C VAL A 33 -5.87 -1.05 4.25
N LYS A 34 -5.18 -1.95 3.53
CA LYS A 34 -4.24 -2.91 4.14
C LYS A 34 -3.14 -2.20 4.93
N GLY A 35 -2.53 -1.17 4.35
CA GLY A 35 -1.49 -0.37 5.01
C GLY A 35 -2.00 0.34 6.26
N ALA A 36 -3.20 0.95 6.21
CA ALA A 36 -3.82 1.60 7.34
C ALA A 36 -4.11 0.62 8.49
N ASN A 37 -4.64 -0.57 8.17
CA ASN A 37 -4.91 -1.61 9.16
C ASN A 37 -3.61 -2.13 9.80
N LEU A 38 -2.56 -2.33 9.01
CA LEU A 38 -1.24 -2.72 9.53
C LEU A 38 -0.70 -1.67 10.49
N MET A 39 -0.74 -0.39 10.10
CA MET A 39 -0.29 0.72 10.95
C MET A 39 -1.10 0.83 12.25
N GLN A 40 -2.42 0.67 12.18
CA GLN A 40 -3.30 0.65 13.35
C GLN A 40 -2.99 -0.52 14.28
N SER A 41 -2.70 -1.71 13.73
CA SER A 41 -2.32 -2.89 14.52
C SER A 41 -1.03 -2.69 15.34
N LEU A 42 -0.15 -1.78 14.89
CA LEU A 42 1.09 -1.37 15.54
C LEU A 42 0.95 -0.08 16.39
N SER A 43 -0.27 0.39 16.60
CA SER A 43 -0.54 1.52 17.50
C SER A 43 -0.16 1.16 18.95
N LYS A 44 0.14 2.18 19.76
CA LYS A 44 0.48 1.98 21.18
C LYS A 44 -0.63 1.25 21.93
N GLU A 45 -1.88 1.57 21.61
CA GLU A 45 -3.06 0.96 22.22
C GLU A 45 -3.16 -0.53 21.86
N ASN A 46 -3.04 -0.89 20.58
CA ASN A 46 -3.15 -2.28 20.14
C ASN A 46 -1.97 -3.12 20.64
N ILE A 47 -0.75 -2.57 20.65
CA ILE A 47 0.42 -3.26 21.22
C ILE A 47 0.23 -3.49 22.73
N ARG A 48 -0.28 -2.49 23.45
CA ARG A 48 -0.59 -2.63 24.88
C ARG A 48 -1.64 -3.70 25.11
N HIS A 49 -2.74 -3.66 24.35
CA HIS A 49 -3.81 -4.66 24.44
C HIS A 49 -3.29 -6.08 24.13
N LEU A 50 -2.45 -6.23 23.10
CA LEU A 50 -1.79 -7.51 22.79
C LEU A 50 -0.98 -8.00 23.99
N LYS A 51 -0.12 -7.15 24.58
CA LYS A 51 0.78 -7.53 25.67
C LYS A 51 0.09 -7.80 27.00
N GLU A 52 -0.93 -7.03 27.34
CA GLU A 52 -1.56 -7.04 28.66
C GLU A 52 -2.82 -7.91 28.72
N VAL A 53 -3.50 -8.11 27.58
CA VAL A 53 -4.78 -8.83 27.54
C VAL A 53 -4.69 -10.12 26.74
N VAL A 54 -4.18 -10.06 25.51
CA VAL A 54 -4.21 -11.21 24.58
C VAL A 54 -3.16 -12.26 24.94
N LEU A 55 -1.88 -11.88 24.98
CA LEU A 55 -0.77 -12.80 25.24
C LEU A 55 -0.83 -13.45 26.64
N PRO A 56 -1.25 -12.75 27.71
CA PRO A 56 -1.35 -13.36 29.03
C PRO A 56 -2.55 -14.28 29.22
N SER A 57 -3.46 -14.35 28.24
CA SER A 57 -4.67 -15.17 28.34
C SER A 57 -4.35 -16.66 28.49
N GLU A 58 -5.21 -17.37 29.23
CA GLU A 58 -5.00 -18.78 29.53
C GLU A 58 -4.97 -19.65 28.25
N GLY A 59 -5.82 -19.31 27.26
CA GLY A 59 -5.85 -19.98 25.97
C GLY A 59 -4.51 -19.89 25.24
N VAL A 60 -3.91 -18.69 25.16
CA VAL A 60 -2.61 -18.50 24.50
C VAL A 60 -1.51 -19.24 25.27
N LYS A 61 -1.50 -19.14 26.61
CA LYS A 61 -0.50 -19.79 27.46
C LYS A 61 -0.54 -21.31 27.42
N ASN A 62 -1.73 -21.89 27.26
CA ASN A 62 -1.90 -23.34 27.24
C ASN A 62 -1.77 -23.95 25.84
N LEU A 63 -2.09 -23.20 24.77
CA LEU A 63 -2.06 -23.71 23.40
C LEU A 63 -0.80 -23.36 22.62
N ILE A 64 -0.14 -22.24 22.95
CA ILE A 64 1.02 -21.75 22.20
C ILE A 64 2.29 -21.85 23.03
N SER A 65 2.44 -20.98 24.04
CA SER A 65 3.60 -20.99 24.93
C SER A 65 3.33 -20.20 26.20
N ARG A 66 3.99 -20.59 27.30
CA ARG A 66 4.01 -19.82 28.55
C ARG A 66 5.14 -18.79 28.59
N ASP A 67 6.11 -18.89 27.68
CA ASP A 67 7.22 -17.93 27.56
C ASP A 67 6.74 -16.67 26.82
N MET A 68 6.71 -15.55 27.52
CA MET A 68 6.31 -14.26 26.95
C MET A 68 7.26 -13.79 25.85
N ASP A 69 8.56 -14.13 25.92
CA ASP A 69 9.53 -13.74 24.90
C ASP A 69 9.34 -14.54 23.61
N GLU A 70 8.99 -15.82 23.73
CA GLU A 70 8.55 -16.64 22.59
C GLU A 70 7.27 -16.08 21.95
N LEU A 71 6.24 -15.79 22.74
CA LEU A 71 4.99 -15.21 22.23
C LEU A 71 5.20 -13.88 21.51
N LEU A 72 6.06 -13.00 22.06
CA LEU A 72 6.40 -11.73 21.43
C LEU A 72 7.19 -11.92 20.12
N ARG A 73 8.10 -12.91 20.06
CA ARG A 73 8.83 -13.25 18.82
C ARG A 73 7.89 -13.75 17.73
N ILE A 74 6.91 -14.60 18.08
CA ILE A 74 5.88 -15.09 17.16
C ILE A 74 5.05 -13.92 16.62
N ALA A 75 4.47 -13.10 17.50
CA ALA A 75 3.66 -11.95 17.09
C ALA A 75 4.44 -10.95 16.22
N ALA A 76 5.73 -10.73 16.53
CA ALA A 76 6.60 -9.88 15.71
C ALA A 76 6.93 -10.52 14.35
N ALA A 77 7.08 -11.85 14.28
CA ALA A 77 7.28 -12.56 13.02
C ALA A 77 6.03 -12.46 12.12
N ASP A 78 4.84 -12.68 12.69
CA ASP A 78 3.57 -12.59 11.97
C ASP A 78 3.37 -11.18 11.39
N LYS A 79 3.63 -10.13 12.18
CA LYS A 79 3.53 -8.74 11.68
C LYS A 79 4.58 -8.38 10.64
N ARG A 80 5.79 -8.96 10.70
CA ARG A 80 6.80 -8.78 9.65
C ARG A 80 6.37 -9.44 8.33
N GLU A 81 5.72 -10.60 8.39
CA GLU A 81 5.20 -11.24 7.19
C GLU A 81 4.05 -10.44 6.57
N GLU A 82 3.12 -9.92 7.39
CA GLU A 82 2.08 -8.99 6.90
C GLU A 82 2.70 -7.75 6.23
N LEU A 83 3.74 -7.17 6.82
CA LEU A 83 4.47 -6.03 6.24
C LEU A 83 5.15 -6.39 4.91
N LYS A 84 5.72 -7.58 4.80
CA LYS A 84 6.36 -8.08 3.58
C LYS A 84 5.36 -8.26 2.43
N ILE A 85 4.17 -8.78 2.73
CA ILE A 85 3.08 -8.89 1.75
C ILE A 85 2.66 -7.49 1.28
N PHE A 86 2.46 -6.56 2.21
CA PHE A 86 2.12 -5.18 1.90
C PHE A 86 3.18 -4.49 1.03
N SER A 87 4.46 -4.57 1.41
CA SER A 87 5.55 -3.96 0.64
C SER A 87 5.68 -4.59 -0.75
N GLY A 88 5.44 -5.90 -0.88
CA GLY A 88 5.38 -6.57 -2.18
C GLY A 88 4.31 -5.99 -3.13
N GLU A 89 3.14 -5.62 -2.61
CA GLU A 89 2.11 -4.93 -3.40
C GLU A 89 2.58 -3.54 -3.85
N VAL A 90 3.23 -2.79 -2.96
CA VAL A 90 3.79 -1.46 -3.26
C VAL A 90 4.89 -1.54 -4.32
N VAL A 91 5.82 -2.48 -4.20
CA VAL A 91 6.87 -2.74 -5.21
C VAL A 91 6.25 -3.07 -6.56
N ARG A 92 5.21 -3.92 -6.59
CA ARG A 92 4.50 -4.26 -7.81
C ARG A 92 3.87 -3.03 -8.47
N PHE A 93 3.29 -2.11 -7.69
CA PHE A 93 2.78 -0.84 -8.23
C PHE A 93 3.92 0.02 -8.77
N GLY A 94 5.01 0.17 -8.01
CA GLY A 94 6.20 0.90 -8.41
C GLY A 94 6.74 0.45 -9.76
N ASN A 95 6.98 -0.85 -9.93
CA ASN A 95 7.50 -1.43 -11.18
C ASN A 95 6.53 -1.33 -12.38
N ARG A 96 5.26 -1.02 -12.15
CA ARG A 96 4.25 -0.75 -13.20
C ARG A 96 4.02 0.74 -13.42
N CYS A 97 4.63 1.60 -12.62
CA CYS A 97 4.55 3.05 -12.78
C CYS A 97 5.25 3.47 -14.08
N LYS A 98 4.74 4.51 -14.74
CA LYS A 98 5.38 5.07 -15.95
C LYS A 98 6.73 5.70 -15.62
N ASP A 99 6.82 6.31 -14.45
CA ASP A 99 8.02 6.98 -13.99
C ASP A 99 8.99 5.98 -13.34
N PRO A 100 10.20 5.79 -13.91
CA PRO A 100 11.19 4.85 -13.40
C PRO A 100 11.69 5.15 -11.99
N GLN A 101 11.49 6.35 -11.45
CA GLN A 101 11.93 6.68 -10.09
C GLN A 101 11.26 5.81 -9.02
N TRP A 102 10.07 5.27 -9.33
CA TRP A 102 9.30 4.40 -8.43
C TRP A 102 9.61 2.92 -8.63
N HIS A 103 10.54 2.56 -9.51
CA HIS A 103 10.90 1.16 -9.78
C HIS A 103 11.92 0.66 -8.75
N ASN A 104 12.03 -0.67 -8.61
CA ASN A 104 13.01 -1.35 -7.76
C ASN A 104 12.95 -0.95 -6.27
N LEU A 105 11.74 -0.68 -5.77
CA LEU A 105 11.49 -0.33 -4.36
C LEU A 105 11.87 -1.47 -3.40
N ASP A 106 11.94 -2.72 -3.88
CA ASP A 106 12.41 -3.89 -3.14
C ASP A 106 13.79 -3.65 -2.50
N ARG A 107 14.73 -3.08 -3.26
CA ARG A 107 16.08 -2.75 -2.76
C ARG A 107 16.05 -1.75 -1.61
N TYR A 108 15.11 -0.81 -1.62
CA TYR A 108 14.93 0.16 -0.54
C TYR A 108 14.35 -0.52 0.70
N PHE A 109 13.35 -1.38 0.55
CA PHE A 109 12.78 -2.13 1.67
C PHE A 109 13.78 -3.12 2.30
N GLU A 110 14.59 -3.82 1.49
CA GLU A 110 15.65 -4.69 1.98
C GLU A 110 16.67 -3.93 2.82
N LYS A 111 17.08 -2.75 2.35
CA LYS A 111 17.98 -1.86 3.09
C LYS A 111 17.37 -1.42 4.43
N LEU A 112 16.11 -1.00 4.43
CA LEU A 112 15.41 -0.59 5.66
C LEU A 112 15.25 -1.73 6.67
N CYS A 113 15.06 -2.98 6.21
CA CYS A 113 15.03 -4.15 7.09
C CYS A 113 16.38 -4.41 7.78
N SER A 114 17.49 -3.95 7.20
CA SER A 114 18.84 -4.10 7.76
C SER A 114 19.28 -2.93 8.66
N GLU A 115 18.68 -1.75 8.51
CA GLU A 115 19.02 -0.54 9.26
C GLU A 115 18.15 -0.40 10.52
N LEU A 116 18.73 -0.57 11.70
CA LEU A 116 18.04 -0.54 13.00
C LEU A 116 17.88 0.88 13.60
N THR A 117 17.79 1.93 12.79
CA THR A 117 17.72 3.30 13.31
C THR A 117 16.29 3.70 13.68
N PRO A 118 16.01 4.05 14.96
CA PRO A 118 14.67 4.49 15.36
C PRO A 118 14.35 5.88 14.76
N GLN A 119 13.44 5.93 13.77
CA GLN A 119 13.00 7.17 13.13
C GLN A 119 11.61 7.60 13.63
N LYS A 120 11.56 8.19 14.83
CA LYS A 120 10.30 8.63 15.46
C LYS A 120 9.53 9.65 14.61
N GLN A 121 10.23 10.58 13.96
CA GLN A 121 9.63 11.60 13.09
C GLN A 121 8.95 10.99 11.85
N LEU A 122 9.57 9.97 11.23
CA LEU A 122 8.99 9.31 10.07
C LEU A 122 7.68 8.58 10.39
N LYS A 123 7.53 8.09 11.62
CA LYS A 123 6.29 7.44 12.04
C LYS A 123 5.11 8.42 12.04
N GLU A 124 5.31 9.60 12.64
CA GLU A 124 4.26 10.62 12.75
C GLU A 124 3.88 11.16 11.36
N GLU A 125 4.87 11.37 10.49
CA GLU A 125 4.64 11.76 9.09
C GLU A 125 3.89 10.67 8.30
N ALA A 126 4.30 9.41 8.42
CA ALA A 126 3.63 8.29 7.77
C ALA A 126 2.18 8.13 8.25
N GLU A 127 1.90 8.38 9.52
CA GLU A 127 0.54 8.40 10.07
C GLU A 127 -0.31 9.48 9.41
N ILE A 128 0.20 10.70 9.26
CA ILE A 128 -0.50 11.80 8.58
C ILE A 128 -0.77 11.47 7.11
N VAL A 129 0.24 10.99 6.38
CA VAL A 129 0.11 10.62 4.97
C VAL A 129 -0.92 9.50 4.80
N MET A 130 -0.91 8.49 5.68
CA MET A 130 -1.88 7.40 5.62
C MET A 130 -3.32 7.88 5.86
N GLN A 131 -3.55 8.84 6.77
CA GLN A 131 -4.88 9.44 6.96
C GLN A 131 -5.36 10.18 5.70
N GLN A 132 -4.46 10.89 5.01
CA GLN A 132 -4.78 11.51 3.72
C GLN A 132 -5.13 10.47 2.65
N LEU A 133 -4.33 9.40 2.55
CA LEU A 133 -4.61 8.30 1.61
C LEU A 133 -5.95 7.62 1.89
N MET A 134 -6.29 7.39 3.17
CA MET A 134 -7.58 6.84 3.57
C MET A 134 -8.76 7.76 3.20
N THR A 135 -8.56 9.08 3.20
CA THR A 135 -9.55 10.03 2.69
C THR A 135 -9.78 9.84 1.19
N PHE A 136 -8.73 9.55 0.40
CA PHE A 136 -8.87 9.24 -1.03
C PHE A 136 -9.59 7.92 -1.30
N VAL A 137 -9.35 6.89 -0.47
CA VAL A 137 -10.06 5.60 -0.57
C VAL A 137 -11.58 5.78 -0.43
N GLN A 138 -12.04 6.70 0.42
CA GLN A 138 -13.48 6.96 0.59
C GLN A 138 -14.14 7.47 -0.70
N TYR A 139 -13.39 8.07 -1.62
CA TYR A 139 -13.90 8.51 -2.92
C TYR A 139 -13.88 7.40 -4.00
N THR A 140 -13.17 6.29 -3.78
CA THR A 140 -13.11 5.16 -4.72
C THR A 140 -14.10 4.04 -4.38
N ALA A 141 -14.57 3.97 -3.13
CA ALA A 141 -15.68 3.11 -2.73
C ALA A 141 -17.02 3.72 -3.20
N VAL A 142 -17.78 2.97 -3.99
CA VAL A 142 -19.03 3.36 -4.66
C VAL A 142 -19.98 4.17 -3.75
N SER A 143 -20.32 5.39 -4.19
CA SER A 143 -21.49 6.23 -3.86
C SER A 143 -22.15 6.04 -2.48
N LYS A 144 -21.69 6.78 -1.47
CA LYS A 144 -22.64 7.30 -0.47
C LYS A 144 -23.28 8.57 -1.04
N PRO A 145 -24.60 8.77 -0.97
CA PRO A 145 -25.21 10.04 -1.34
C PRO A 145 -24.73 11.10 -0.35
N VAL A 146 -23.69 11.85 -0.73
CA VAL A 146 -23.35 13.10 -0.06
C VAL A 146 -24.55 14.01 -0.22
N LYS A 147 -25.24 14.32 0.88
CA LYS A 147 -26.15 15.46 0.92
C LYS A 147 -25.31 16.70 0.60
N ARG A 148 -25.38 17.14 -0.67
CA ARG A 148 -24.73 18.36 -1.16
C ARG A 148 -25.29 19.53 -0.36
N ASN A 149 -24.46 20.11 0.50
CA ASN A 149 -24.58 21.49 0.97
C ASN A 149 -23.18 22.05 1.20
N SER A 150 -22.51 22.39 0.10
CA SER A 150 -21.59 23.52 -0.07
C SER A 150 -20.80 23.29 -1.35
N ALA A 151 -20.71 24.34 -2.14
CA ALA A 151 -20.08 24.32 -3.45
C ALA A 151 -18.56 24.28 -3.29
N TYR A 152 -17.94 23.15 -3.61
CA TYR A 152 -16.51 23.10 -3.91
C TYR A 152 -16.31 22.31 -5.22
N PRO A 153 -15.51 22.83 -6.17
CA PRO A 153 -15.41 22.23 -7.49
C PRO A 153 -14.70 20.88 -7.42
N CYS A 154 -15.30 19.89 -8.07
CA CYS A 154 -14.72 18.59 -8.37
C CYS A 154 -13.46 18.75 -9.25
N HIS A 155 -12.32 19.03 -8.63
CA HIS A 155 -11.02 19.07 -9.28
C HIS A 155 -10.01 18.21 -8.51
N LEU A 156 -10.41 17.01 -8.11
CA LEU A 156 -9.44 15.96 -7.79
C LEU A 156 -9.29 15.05 -9.01
N ARG A 157 -8.52 15.57 -9.97
CA ARG A 157 -7.84 14.76 -10.96
C ARG A 157 -7.05 13.73 -10.17
N ILE A 158 -7.41 12.46 -10.31
CA ILE A 158 -6.56 11.35 -9.91
C ILE A 158 -5.27 11.50 -10.72
N CYS A 159 -4.24 12.12 -10.13
CA CYS A 159 -2.90 12.25 -10.72
C CYS A 159 -2.10 10.94 -10.64
N MET A 160 -2.77 9.81 -10.51
CA MET A 160 -2.17 8.49 -10.64
C MET A 160 -2.65 7.89 -11.96
N LEU A 161 -2.22 8.44 -13.11
CA LEU A 161 -2.07 7.72 -14.40
C LEU A 161 -1.59 8.53 -15.62
N ASN A 162 -1.40 9.85 -15.53
CA ASN A 162 -0.84 10.64 -16.65
C ASN A 162 0.23 11.63 -16.18
N SER A 163 1.40 11.10 -15.84
CA SER A 163 2.73 11.68 -16.14
C SER A 163 3.72 10.52 -16.21
#